data_AF-A0A7S4GDY5-F1
#
_entry.id   AF-A0A7S4GDY5-F1
#
_cell.length_a   1.000
_cell.length_b   1.000
_cell.length_c   1.000
_cell.angle_alpha   90.00
_cell.angle_beta   90.00
_cell.angle_gamma   90.00
#
_symmetry.space_group_name_H-M   'P 1'
#
loop_
_entity.id
_entity.type
_entity.pdbx_description
1 polymer ?
#
loop_
_entity_poly.entity_id
_entity_poly.type
_entity_poly.pdbx_seq_one_letter_code
_entity_poly.pdbx_strand_id
1 'polypeptide(L)'
;TPEYIAPEMLSGTRHNKAVDWWALGILLYEMLVGIPPFYSDNINQMYLFIQSKKLKFPADFPADAKDLISRLLTRDPSKRLSDGKKILAHKYFAAVDFRKLLSGQFTPEFVPDLQGEDDQYFEEEFTQQCVAPTVCRKPRGPSALFQNFTFQTEEEHLKWAVEEYLG
;
A
#
# COMPACT_ATOMS: atom_id res chain seq x y z
N THR A 1 -0.30 7.67 6.57
CA THR A 1 0.47 7.27 7.76
C THR A 1 1.93 7.70 7.61
N PRO A 2 2.53 8.36 8.62
CA PRO A 2 3.88 8.97 8.53
C PRO A 2 5.01 8.01 8.12
N GLU A 3 4.91 6.75 8.49
CA GLU A 3 5.90 5.68 8.28
C GLU A 3 6.09 5.30 6.80
N TYR A 4 5.12 5.57 5.92
CA TYR A 4 5.19 5.30 4.47
C TYR A 4 5.53 6.55 3.64
N ILE A 5 5.74 7.70 4.28
CA ILE A 5 6.01 8.96 3.56
C ILE A 5 7.38 8.90 2.87
N ALA A 6 7.40 9.25 1.58
CA ALA A 6 8.63 9.34 0.81
C ALA A 6 9.46 10.58 1.20
N PRO A 7 10.81 10.54 1.14
CA PRO A 7 11.68 11.63 1.56
C PRO A 7 11.37 12.98 0.88
N GLU A 8 11.03 12.96 -0.41
CA GLU A 8 10.71 14.15 -1.21
C GLU A 8 9.38 14.83 -0.82
N MET A 9 8.48 14.10 -0.14
CA MET A 9 7.24 14.67 0.38
C MET A 9 7.51 15.51 1.64
N LEU A 10 8.54 15.16 2.42
CA LEU A 10 8.94 15.92 3.61
C LEU A 10 9.58 17.27 3.26
N SER A 11 10.21 17.38 2.08
CA SER A 11 10.81 18.62 1.59
C SER A 11 9.83 19.53 0.84
N GLY A 12 8.55 19.14 0.72
CA GLY A 12 7.54 19.91 -0.02
C GLY A 12 7.79 19.99 -1.53
N THR A 13 8.66 19.14 -2.06
CA THR A 13 8.96 19.12 -3.50
C THR A 13 7.80 18.54 -4.29
N ARG A 14 7.69 18.92 -5.57
CA ARG A 14 6.71 18.33 -6.48
C ARG A 14 7.01 16.83 -6.61
N HIS A 15 6.06 16.01 -6.18
CA HIS A 15 6.15 14.57 -6.24
C HIS A 15 5.43 14.02 -7.48
N ASN A 16 5.74 12.77 -7.83
CA ASN A 16 5.13 12.02 -8.91
C ASN A 16 4.80 10.60 -8.39
N LYS A 17 4.44 9.68 -9.30
CA LYS A 17 4.15 8.27 -8.97
C LYS A 17 5.30 7.52 -8.26
N ALA A 18 6.52 8.09 -8.17
CA ALA A 18 7.64 7.49 -7.45
C ALA A 18 7.41 7.38 -5.94
N VAL A 19 6.53 8.19 -5.35
CA VAL A 19 6.19 8.11 -3.93
C VAL A 19 5.46 6.81 -3.59
N ASP A 20 4.64 6.31 -4.52
CA ASP A 20 3.91 5.05 -4.35
C ASP A 20 4.89 3.86 -4.34
N TRP A 21 5.93 3.92 -5.17
CA TRP A 21 6.98 2.90 -5.18
C TRP A 21 7.86 2.91 -3.92
N TRP A 22 8.02 4.07 -3.28
CA TRP A 22 8.63 4.14 -1.95
C TRP A 22 7.74 3.46 -0.91
N ALA A 23 6.45 3.80 -0.88
CA ALA A 23 5.50 3.19 0.04
C ALA A 23 5.44 1.66 -0.13
N LEU A 24 5.46 1.15 -1.37
CA LEU A 24 5.59 -0.28 -1.66
C LEU A 24 6.86 -0.88 -1.05
N GLY A 25 7.99 -0.19 -1.17
CA GLY A 25 9.26 -0.64 -0.57
C GLY A 25 9.21 -0.72 0.96
N ILE A 26 8.54 0.24 1.61
CA ILE A 26 8.31 0.23 3.07
C ILE A 26 7.43 -0.96 3.44
N LEU A 27 6.31 -1.15 2.73
CA LEU A 27 5.37 -2.24 2.99
C LEU A 27 6.00 -3.62 2.79
N LEU A 28 6.78 -3.81 1.72
CA LEU A 28 7.50 -5.07 1.46
C LEU A 28 8.50 -5.38 2.57
N TYR A 29 9.20 -4.37 3.08
CA TYR A 29 10.10 -4.55 4.22
C TYR A 29 9.31 -4.94 5.48
N GLU A 30 8.21 -4.24 5.76
CA GLU A 30 7.37 -4.49 6.93
C GLU A 30 6.75 -5.88 6.93
N MET A 31 6.25 -6.37 5.79
CA MET A 31 5.72 -7.74 5.69
C MET A 31 6.78 -8.81 6.01
N LEU A 32 8.07 -8.54 5.74
CA LEU A 32 9.16 -9.49 5.99
C LEU A 32 9.83 -9.34 7.37
N VAL A 33 9.72 -8.17 8.01
CA VAL A 33 10.41 -7.85 9.27
C VAL A 33 9.45 -7.63 10.44
N GLY A 34 8.17 -7.35 10.16
CA GLY A 34 7.12 -7.04 11.12
C GLY A 34 7.06 -5.56 11.53
N ILE A 35 8.03 -4.73 11.14
CA ILE A 35 8.06 -3.28 11.44
C ILE A 35 8.65 -2.47 10.27
N PRO A 36 8.24 -1.20 10.09
CA PRO A 36 8.84 -0.33 9.07
C PRO A 36 10.34 -0.06 9.31
N PRO A 37 11.16 0.11 8.24
CA PRO A 37 12.62 0.21 8.36
C PRO A 37 13.11 1.50 9.06
N PHE A 38 12.29 2.55 9.06
CA PHE A 38 12.60 3.87 9.62
C PHE A 38 11.74 4.24 10.83
N TYR A 39 11.06 3.28 11.44
CA TYR A 39 10.15 3.50 12.56
C TYR A 39 10.82 4.17 13.77
N SER A 40 10.05 5.03 14.44
CA SER A 40 10.32 5.60 15.77
C SER A 40 9.00 6.09 16.38
N ASP A 41 8.87 5.99 17.70
CA ASP A 41 7.75 6.58 18.45
C ASP A 41 7.70 8.11 18.33
N ASN A 42 8.83 8.74 18.01
CA ASN A 42 8.92 10.18 17.77
C ASN A 42 8.86 10.47 16.26
N ILE A 43 7.76 11.08 15.81
CA ILE A 43 7.52 11.43 14.40
C ILE A 43 8.65 12.29 13.81
N ASN A 44 9.17 13.27 14.55
CA ASN A 44 10.27 14.11 14.07
C ASN A 44 11.55 13.29 13.87
N GLN A 45 11.81 12.33 14.76
CA GLN A 45 12.94 11.41 14.62
C GLN A 45 12.73 10.46 13.43
N MET A 46 11.52 9.96 13.22
CA MET A 46 11.17 9.15 12.04
C MET A 46 11.40 9.91 10.74
N TYR A 47 11.06 11.20 10.67
CA TYR A 47 11.37 12.04 9.51
C TYR A 47 12.88 12.18 9.26
N LEU A 48 13.69 12.36 10.32
CA LEU A 48 15.14 12.36 10.20
C LEU A 48 15.67 11.01 9.69
N PHE A 49 15.07 9.90 10.15
CA PHE A 49 15.43 8.56 9.70
C PHE A 49 15.08 8.32 8.23
N ILE A 50 13.88 8.70 7.80
CA ILE A 50 13.46 8.64 6.39
C ILE A 50 14.46 9.40 5.52
N GLN A 51 14.90 10.59 5.94
CA GLN A 51 15.83 11.41 5.17
C GLN A 51 17.28 10.90 5.14
N SER A 52 17.77 10.25 6.21
CA SER A 52 19.21 10.02 6.37
C SER A 52 19.65 8.65 6.90
N LYS A 53 18.81 7.92 7.63
CA LYS A 53 19.21 6.66 8.28
C LYS A 53 19.54 5.59 7.24
N LYS A 54 20.68 4.92 7.39
CA LYS A 54 21.03 3.81 6.51
C LYS A 54 20.01 2.68 6.65
N LEU A 55 19.49 2.18 5.53
CA LEU A 55 18.65 0.99 5.48
C LEU A 55 19.46 -0.22 5.97
N LYS A 56 18.90 -0.96 6.92
CA LYS A 56 19.50 -2.17 7.50
C LYS A 56 18.57 -3.34 7.25
N PHE A 57 19.15 -4.53 7.15
CA PHE A 57 18.45 -5.79 6.99
C PHE A 57 18.95 -6.77 8.05
N PRO A 58 18.11 -7.70 8.55
CA PRO A 58 18.53 -8.87 9.30
C PRO A 58 19.60 -9.70 8.57
N ALA A 59 20.33 -10.55 9.30
CA ALA A 59 21.42 -11.34 8.74
C ALA A 59 20.96 -12.28 7.62
N ASP A 60 19.88 -13.03 7.85
CA ASP A 60 19.36 -14.05 6.93
C ASP A 60 18.29 -13.51 5.97
N PHE A 61 18.36 -12.23 5.62
CA PHE A 61 17.36 -11.61 4.76
C PHE A 61 17.48 -12.10 3.31
N PRO A 62 16.38 -12.50 2.64
CA PRO A 62 16.43 -13.04 1.28
C PRO A 62 17.10 -12.07 0.30
N ALA A 63 18.08 -12.56 -0.47
CA ALA A 63 18.93 -11.71 -1.31
C ALA A 63 18.14 -10.93 -2.37
N ASP A 64 17.19 -11.58 -3.04
CA ASP A 64 16.37 -10.93 -4.07
C ASP A 64 15.39 -9.92 -3.46
N ALA A 65 14.86 -10.18 -2.26
CA ALA A 65 14.02 -9.22 -1.54
C ALA A 65 14.84 -7.98 -1.13
N LYS A 66 16.06 -8.21 -0.62
CA LYS A 66 16.99 -7.14 -0.25
C LYS A 66 17.31 -6.23 -1.43
N ASP A 67 17.60 -6.81 -2.60
CA ASP A 67 17.91 -6.04 -3.81
C ASP A 67 16.70 -5.19 -4.24
N LEU A 68 15.50 -5.81 -4.31
CA LEU A 68 14.28 -5.09 -4.69
C LEU A 68 13.99 -3.92 -3.74
N ILE A 69 13.93 -4.19 -2.44
CA ILE A 69 13.62 -3.19 -1.41
C ILE A 69 14.66 -2.08 -1.42
N SER A 70 15.95 -2.39 -1.57
CA SER A 70 17.01 -1.37 -1.63
C SER A 70 16.84 -0.43 -2.83
N ARG A 71 16.37 -0.94 -3.97
CA ARG A 71 16.11 -0.14 -5.17
C ARG A 71 14.85 0.71 -5.06
N LEU A 72 13.79 0.18 -4.44
CA LEU A 72 12.54 0.90 -4.15
C LEU A 72 12.76 2.00 -3.10
N LEU A 73 13.59 1.74 -2.08
CA LEU A 73 13.94 2.68 -1.01
C LEU A 73 15.16 3.55 -1.33
N THR A 74 15.41 3.80 -2.62
CA THR A 74 16.38 4.81 -3.05
C THR A 74 15.79 6.20 -2.80
N ARG A 75 16.49 7.01 -1.99
CA ARG A 75 16.01 8.34 -1.57
C ARG A 75 15.85 9.32 -2.71
N ASP A 76 16.81 9.33 -3.63
CA ASP A 76 16.75 10.13 -4.85
C ASP A 76 15.68 9.57 -5.79
N PRO A 77 14.53 10.24 -5.98
CA PRO A 77 13.43 9.71 -6.78
C PRO A 77 13.82 9.50 -8.25
N SER A 78 14.84 10.21 -8.76
CA SER A 78 15.32 10.02 -10.14
C SER A 78 16.08 8.72 -10.35
N LYS A 79 16.64 8.15 -9.27
CA LYS A 79 17.38 6.88 -9.28
C LYS A 79 16.58 5.72 -8.73
N ARG A 80 15.44 6.01 -8.09
CA ARG A 80 14.52 5.03 -7.53
C ARG A 80 13.93 4.17 -8.62
N LEU A 81 13.92 2.86 -8.39
CA LEU A 81 13.20 1.93 -9.24
C LEU A 81 11.70 2.27 -9.19
N SER A 82 11.20 2.88 -10.26
CA SER A 82 9.84 3.43 -10.34
C SER A 82 9.09 3.00 -11.61
N ASP A 83 9.59 1.94 -12.26
CA ASP A 83 9.02 1.38 -13.48
C ASP A 83 8.38 0.04 -13.14
N GLY A 84 7.04 -0.01 -13.20
CA GLY A 84 6.26 -1.19 -12.87
C GLY A 84 6.68 -2.42 -13.65
N LYS A 85 7.04 -2.30 -14.94
CA LYS A 85 7.46 -3.45 -15.75
C LYS A 85 8.77 -4.03 -15.23
N LYS A 86 9.72 -3.18 -14.82
CA LYS A 86 10.99 -3.62 -14.23
C LYS A 86 10.82 -4.22 -12.84
N ILE A 87 9.86 -3.71 -12.07
CA ILE A 87 9.52 -4.25 -10.75
C ILE A 87 8.91 -5.64 -10.88
N LEU A 88 7.92 -5.82 -11.76
CA LEU A 88 7.31 -7.12 -12.03
C LEU A 88 8.31 -8.15 -12.59
N ALA A 89 9.27 -7.71 -13.40
CA ALA A 89 10.34 -8.57 -13.94
C ALA A 89 11.49 -8.86 -12.94
N HIS A 90 11.43 -8.34 -11.72
CA HIS A 90 12.48 -8.53 -10.73
C HIS A 90 12.55 -9.99 -10.24
N LYS A 91 13.75 -10.49 -9.95
CA LYS A 91 13.96 -11.89 -9.48
C LYS A 91 13.16 -12.27 -8.25
N TYR A 92 12.87 -11.30 -7.39
CA TYR A 92 11.99 -11.47 -6.23
C TYR A 92 10.62 -12.08 -6.62
N PHE A 93 10.09 -11.71 -7.78
CA PHE A 93 8.81 -12.21 -8.30
C PHE A 93 8.98 -13.34 -9.33
N ALA A 94 10.15 -13.97 -9.44
CA ALA A 94 10.40 -15.00 -10.45
C ALA A 94 9.47 -16.21 -10.37
N ALA A 95 8.94 -16.52 -9.18
CA ALA A 95 7.97 -17.59 -8.96
C ALA A 95 6.50 -17.18 -9.24
N VAL A 96 6.24 -15.88 -9.48
CA VAL A 96 4.89 -15.34 -9.63
C VAL A 96 4.49 -15.32 -11.10
N ASP A 97 3.48 -16.10 -11.45
CA ASP A 97 2.78 -15.95 -12.72
C ASP A 97 1.73 -14.84 -12.60
N PHE A 98 2.12 -13.63 -13.00
CA PHE A 98 1.25 -12.45 -12.91
C PHE A 98 -0.04 -12.57 -13.74
N ARG A 99 -0.07 -13.42 -14.78
CA ARG A 99 -1.31 -13.63 -15.55
C ARG A 99 -2.31 -14.43 -14.74
N LYS A 100 -1.84 -15.49 -14.09
CA LYS A 100 -2.67 -16.29 -13.16
C LYS A 100 -3.09 -15.50 -11.93
N LEU A 101 -2.20 -14.64 -11.42
CA LEU A 101 -2.53 -13.76 -10.30
C LEU A 101 -3.68 -12.82 -10.66
N LEU A 102 -3.59 -12.14 -11.82
CA LEU A 102 -4.62 -11.22 -12.30
C LEU A 102 -5.94 -11.90 -12.64
N SER A 103 -5.91 -13.14 -13.14
CA SER A 103 -7.12 -13.91 -13.43
C SER A 103 -7.75 -14.59 -12.20
N GLY A 104 -7.20 -14.37 -11.00
CA GLY A 104 -7.68 -14.99 -9.77
C GLY A 104 -7.45 -16.50 -9.70
N GLN A 105 -6.54 -17.04 -10.52
CA GLN A 105 -6.22 -18.48 -10.58
C GLN A 105 -5.09 -18.87 -9.63
N PHE A 106 -4.60 -17.94 -8.82
CA PHE A 106 -3.61 -18.20 -7.79
C PHE A 106 -4.30 -18.53 -6.47
N THR A 107 -3.99 -19.67 -5.87
CA THR A 107 -4.47 -19.97 -4.52
C THR A 107 -3.61 -19.20 -3.50
N PRO A 108 -4.19 -18.31 -2.68
CA PRO A 108 -3.42 -17.59 -1.67
C PRO A 108 -2.94 -18.57 -0.59
N GLU A 109 -1.76 -18.32 -0.04
CA GLU A 109 -1.17 -19.16 1.01
C GLU A 109 -1.99 -19.13 2.31
N PHE A 110 -2.58 -17.96 2.60
CA PHE A 110 -3.52 -17.78 3.68
C PHE A 110 -4.93 -17.61 3.12
N VAL A 111 -5.82 -18.53 3.46
CA VAL A 111 -7.25 -18.42 3.22
C VAL A 111 -7.92 -18.16 4.56
N PRO A 112 -8.53 -16.98 4.78
CA PRO A 112 -9.30 -16.71 5.99
C PRO A 112 -10.42 -17.76 6.15
N ASP A 113 -10.59 -18.29 7.36
CA ASP A 113 -11.70 -19.17 7.69
C ASP A 113 -12.95 -18.31 7.90
N LEU A 114 -13.99 -18.51 7.10
CA LEU A 114 -15.22 -17.71 7.16
C LEU A 114 -16.42 -18.55 7.64
N GLN A 115 -16.18 -19.62 8.40
CA GLN A 115 -17.25 -20.50 8.89
C GLN A 115 -18.15 -19.86 9.97
N GLY A 116 -17.85 -18.64 10.45
CA GLY A 116 -18.60 -17.90 11.47
C GLY A 116 -19.32 -16.66 10.93
N GLU A 117 -19.62 -15.70 11.81
CA GLU A 117 -19.92 -14.33 11.38
C GLU A 117 -18.67 -13.74 10.71
N ASP A 118 -18.85 -12.93 9.66
CA ASP A 118 -17.77 -12.32 8.87
C ASP A 118 -16.94 -11.28 9.68
N ASP A 119 -17.05 -11.27 11.02
CA ASP A 119 -16.50 -10.26 11.92
C ASP A 119 -15.25 -10.71 12.70
N GLN A 120 -14.87 -11.98 12.64
CA GLN A 120 -13.75 -12.55 13.42
C GLN A 120 -12.37 -11.94 13.11
N TYR A 121 -12.24 -11.26 11.98
CA TYR A 121 -11.02 -10.55 11.57
C TYR A 121 -11.07 -9.04 11.85
N PHE A 122 -12.12 -8.58 12.54
CA PHE A 122 -12.31 -7.21 12.98
C PHE A 122 -12.05 -7.08 14.48
N GLU A 123 -11.69 -5.88 14.93
CA GLU A 123 -11.49 -5.64 16.36
C GLU A 123 -12.85 -5.64 17.11
N GLU A 124 -12.90 -6.34 18.24
CA GLU A 124 -14.11 -6.50 19.06
C GLU A 124 -14.74 -5.17 19.50
N GLU A 125 -13.93 -4.12 19.66
CA GLU A 125 -14.41 -2.77 19.96
C GLU A 125 -15.43 -2.28 18.92
N PHE A 126 -15.22 -2.59 17.64
CA PHE A 126 -16.10 -2.12 16.56
C PHE A 126 -17.31 -3.04 16.37
N THR A 127 -17.17 -4.35 16.57
CA THR A 127 -18.29 -5.30 16.39
C THR A 127 -19.35 -5.14 17.47
N GLN A 128 -18.97 -4.65 18.64
CA GLN A 128 -19.89 -4.39 19.76
C GLN A 128 -20.55 -3.00 19.73
N GLN A 129 -20.12 -2.11 18.84
CA GLN A 129 -20.71 -0.77 18.75
C GLN A 129 -22.10 -0.79 18.11
N CYS A 130 -23.00 0.01 18.66
CA CYS A 130 -24.33 0.19 18.08
C CYS A 130 -24.23 0.97 16.75
N VAL A 131 -24.75 0.39 15.68
CA VAL A 131 -24.84 1.05 14.35
C VAL A 131 -25.99 2.05 14.37
N ALA A 132 -25.77 3.21 14.97
CA ALA A 132 -26.72 4.32 15.00
C ALA A 132 -26.16 5.53 14.24
N PRO A 133 -26.95 6.18 13.37
CA PRO A 133 -26.51 7.39 12.70
C PRO A 133 -26.31 8.51 13.73
N THR A 134 -25.15 9.16 13.69
CA THR A 134 -24.90 10.35 14.49
C THR A 134 -25.86 11.47 14.08
N VAL A 135 -26.46 12.15 15.07
CA VAL A 135 -27.33 13.31 14.80
C VAL A 135 -26.49 14.45 14.23
N CYS A 136 -26.58 14.65 12.92
CA CYS A 136 -25.90 15.74 12.23
C CYS A 136 -26.74 17.02 12.22
N ARG A 137 -26.07 18.16 12.48
CA ARG A 137 -26.65 19.47 12.17
C ARG A 137 -26.78 19.62 10.65
N LYS A 138 -27.88 20.21 10.17
CA LYS A 138 -28.03 20.55 8.75
C LYS A 138 -26.82 21.39 8.29
N PRO A 139 -26.11 20.99 7.23
CA PRO A 139 -24.94 21.72 6.76
C PRO A 139 -25.32 23.15 6.39
N ARG A 140 -24.52 24.11 6.84
CA ARG A 140 -24.63 25.52 6.44
C ARG A 140 -23.72 25.74 5.24
N GLY A 141 -24.28 25.79 4.03
CA GLY A 141 -23.52 25.99 2.79
C GLY A 141 -24.38 25.73 1.55
N PRO A 142 -23.92 26.14 0.35
CA PRO A 142 -24.65 25.92 -0.89
C PRO A 142 -24.80 24.43 -1.20
N SER A 143 -26.01 24.01 -1.59
CA SER A 143 -26.34 22.61 -1.94
C SER A 143 -25.53 22.06 -3.12
N ALA A 144 -24.86 22.91 -3.89
CA ALA A 144 -24.08 22.53 -5.06
C ALA A 144 -22.70 21.91 -4.74
N LEU A 145 -22.26 21.93 -3.46
CA LEU A 145 -20.95 21.39 -3.06
C LEU A 145 -20.74 19.90 -3.39
N PHE A 146 -21.82 19.13 -3.50
CA PHE A 146 -21.80 17.70 -3.79
C PHE A 146 -22.49 17.36 -5.12
N GLN A 147 -22.55 18.32 -6.06
CA GLN A 147 -23.04 18.03 -7.40
C GLN A 147 -22.16 16.96 -8.06
N ASN A 148 -22.78 16.02 -8.77
CA ASN A 148 -22.12 14.85 -9.39
C ASN A 148 -21.46 13.87 -8.38
N PHE A 149 -21.91 13.87 -7.12
CA PHE A 149 -21.44 12.90 -6.13
C PHE A 149 -21.98 11.49 -6.37
N THR A 150 -23.24 11.36 -6.80
CA THR A 150 -23.89 10.06 -7.03
C THR A 150 -23.22 9.32 -8.18
N PHE A 151 -22.75 8.11 -7.91
CA PHE A 151 -22.21 7.17 -8.88
C PHE A 151 -22.86 5.80 -8.68
N GLN A 152 -23.18 5.10 -9.76
CA GLN A 152 -23.71 3.74 -9.75
C GLN A 152 -22.91 2.91 -10.74
N THR A 153 -22.34 1.80 -10.28
CA THR A 153 -21.60 0.87 -11.14
C THR A 153 -22.58 0.05 -11.99
N GLU A 154 -22.24 -0.19 -13.26
CA GLU A 154 -22.85 -1.28 -14.01
C GLU A 154 -22.21 -2.62 -13.56
N GLU A 155 -23.00 -3.70 -13.47
CA GLU A 155 -22.60 -5.02 -12.94
C GLU A 155 -21.33 -5.63 -13.56
N GLU A 156 -20.86 -5.11 -14.70
CA GLU A 156 -19.73 -5.66 -15.45
C GLU A 156 -18.35 -5.08 -15.07
N HIS A 157 -18.28 -4.21 -14.07
CA HIS A 157 -17.05 -3.49 -13.71
C HIS A 157 -15.93 -4.37 -13.11
N LEU A 158 -16.08 -5.69 -13.04
CA LEU A 158 -15.01 -6.62 -12.67
C LEU A 158 -14.31 -7.25 -13.89
N LYS A 159 -14.86 -7.13 -15.10
CA LYS A 159 -14.28 -7.75 -16.32
C LYS A 159 -13.15 -6.92 -16.94
N TRP A 160 -13.18 -5.59 -16.84
CA TRP A 160 -12.27 -4.69 -17.57
C TRP A 160 -10.80 -4.75 -17.11
N ALA A 161 -10.55 -5.02 -15.82
CA ALA A 161 -9.18 -5.02 -15.27
C ALA A 161 -8.29 -6.13 -15.85
N VAL A 162 -8.89 -7.24 -16.30
CA VAL A 162 -8.18 -8.37 -16.88
C VAL A 162 -7.81 -8.10 -18.35
N GLU A 163 -8.67 -7.41 -19.11
CA GLU A 163 -8.48 -7.19 -20.55
C GLU A 163 -7.49 -6.05 -20.86
N GLU A 164 -7.48 -4.96 -20.08
CA GLU A 164 -6.63 -3.78 -20.36
C GLU A 164 -5.14 -4.01 -20.06
N TYR A 165 -4.81 -4.88 -19.10
CA TYR A 165 -3.43 -5.12 -18.67
C TYR A 165 -2.79 -6.38 -19.25
N LEU A 166 -3.58 -7.24 -19.91
CA LEU A 166 -3.11 -8.49 -20.55
C LEU A 166 -3.15 -8.44 -22.09
N GLY A 167 -3.58 -7.32 -22.69
CA GLY A 167 -3.57 -7.06 -24.14
C GLY A 167 -2.20 -6.67 -24.70
#